data_AF-A0A4V2PV38-F1
#
_entry.id   AF-A0A4V2PV38-F1
#
_cell.length_a   1.000
_cell.length_b   1.000
_cell.length_c   1.000
_cell.angle_alpha   90.00
_cell.angle_beta   90.00
_cell.angle_gamma   90.00
#
_symmetry.space_group_name_H-M   'P 1'
#
loop_
_entity.id
_entity.type
_entity.pdbx_description
1 polymer ?
#
loop_
_entity_poly.entity_id
_entity_poly.type
_entity_poly.pdbx_seq_one_letter_code
_entity_poly.pdbx_strand_id
1 'polypeptide(L)'
;MKRSFVIPVSILIFFGLLAAGAWLYMKTAMHGFSARAKPSRTETMLATYARNTAMPSSAKQMKNPVRLSPDVLHEAMAHFADHCAVCHGNNGSGNTMFGNGMYPKPPDLRFSRTQDLTDGEIFYIIENGIRMSGMPAFGGADTADQSWKLVYFIRHLPRLTPAEEAQMESLNPKSPDEFREEQEERNFLNGEAESPQPQTATHHH
;
A
#
# COMPACT_ATOMS: atom_id res chain seq x y z
N MET A 1 12.95 38.64 -40.31
CA MET A 1 13.96 37.61 -39.96
C MET A 1 13.53 36.59 -38.90
N LYS A 2 12.54 36.84 -38.01
CA LYS A 2 12.13 35.86 -36.98
C LYS A 2 11.28 34.68 -37.51
N ARG A 3 10.46 34.89 -38.56
CA ARG A 3 9.55 33.87 -39.11
C ARG A 3 10.23 32.70 -39.81
N SER A 4 11.42 32.90 -40.40
CA SER A 4 12.15 31.83 -41.11
C SER A 4 12.75 30.77 -40.18
N PHE A 5 12.94 31.09 -38.89
CA PHE A 5 13.45 30.16 -37.89
C PHE A 5 12.31 29.47 -37.12
N VAL A 6 11.14 30.09 -37.03
CA VAL A 6 9.97 29.52 -36.32
C VAL A 6 9.41 28.30 -37.03
N ILE A 7 9.30 28.33 -38.36
CA ILE A 7 8.76 27.21 -39.15
C ILE A 7 9.59 25.92 -38.99
N PRO A 8 10.93 25.91 -39.18
CA PRO A 8 11.72 24.69 -39.01
C PRO A 8 11.73 24.19 -37.55
N VAL A 9 11.72 25.10 -36.57
CA VAL A 9 11.63 24.71 -35.14
C VAL A 9 10.27 24.07 -34.83
N SER A 10 9.16 24.63 -35.33
CA SER A 10 7.83 24.05 -35.15
C SER A 10 7.70 22.68 -35.81
N ILE A 11 8.29 22.49 -37.00
CA ILE A 11 8.34 21.20 -37.69
C ILE A 11 9.14 20.17 -36.88
N LEU A 12 10.30 20.55 -36.35
CA LEU A 12 11.11 19.67 -35.51
C LEU A 12 10.38 19.27 -34.22
N ILE A 13 9.69 20.22 -33.57
CA ILE A 13 8.87 19.92 -32.38
C ILE A 13 7.74 18.95 -32.73
N PHE A 14 7.03 19.19 -33.84
CA PHE A 14 5.93 18.33 -34.28
C PHE A 14 6.39 16.90 -34.54
N PHE A 15 7.46 16.70 -35.32
CA PHE A 15 8.02 15.37 -35.54
C PHE A 15 8.60 14.74 -34.27
N GLY A 16 9.18 15.54 -33.38
CA GLY A 16 9.63 15.08 -32.06
C GLY A 16 8.49 14.54 -31.20
N LEU A 17 7.36 15.26 -31.15
CA LEU A 17 6.16 14.81 -30.44
C LEU A 17 5.54 13.55 -31.07
N LEU A 18 5.49 13.48 -32.39
CA LEU A 18 5.02 12.27 -33.09
C LEU A 18 5.91 11.07 -32.80
N ALA A 19 7.24 11.23 -32.84
CA ALA A 19 8.18 10.17 -32.52
C ALA A 19 8.06 9.71 -31.07
N ALA A 20 7.92 10.65 -30.11
CA ALA A 20 7.68 10.33 -28.71
C ALA A 20 6.35 9.59 -28.50
N GLY A 21 5.29 10.02 -29.20
CA GLY A 21 3.99 9.35 -29.18
C GLY A 21 4.04 7.93 -29.76
N ALA A 22 4.70 7.74 -30.90
CA ALA A 22 4.88 6.42 -31.52
C ALA A 22 5.73 5.49 -30.63
N TRP A 23 6.79 6.01 -30.02
CA TRP A 23 7.62 5.25 -29.07
C TRP A 23 6.81 4.82 -27.83
N LEU A 24 6.02 5.73 -27.25
CA LEU A 24 5.15 5.42 -26.12
C LEU A 24 4.12 4.36 -26.50
N TYR A 25 3.46 4.52 -27.66
CA TYR A 25 2.49 3.54 -28.19
C TYR A 25 3.13 2.16 -28.38
N MET A 26 4.29 2.07 -29.02
CA MET A 26 5.00 0.81 -29.21
C MET A 26 5.40 0.19 -27.86
N LYS A 27 5.88 1.00 -26.90
CA LYS A 27 6.20 0.50 -25.55
C LYS A 27 4.96 -0.09 -24.87
N THR A 28 3.82 0.61 -24.92
CA THR A 28 2.57 0.14 -24.30
C THR A 28 1.92 -1.01 -25.05
N ALA A 29 2.01 -1.06 -26.38
CA ALA A 29 1.45 -2.14 -27.20
C ALA A 29 2.26 -3.44 -27.04
N MET A 30 3.59 -3.35 -26.94
CA MET A 30 4.46 -4.53 -26.79
C MET A 30 4.50 -5.07 -25.35
N HIS A 31 4.44 -4.22 -24.33
CA HIS A 31 4.53 -4.64 -22.93
C HIS A 31 3.16 -4.73 -22.22
N GLY A 32 2.11 -4.23 -22.88
CA GLY A 32 0.78 -4.06 -22.28
C GLY A 32 0.76 -3.00 -21.17
N PHE A 33 -0.44 -2.73 -20.66
CA PHE A 33 -0.66 -1.90 -19.48
C PHE A 33 -1.01 -2.79 -18.27
N SER A 34 -0.05 -3.59 -17.83
CA SER A 34 -0.25 -4.64 -16.84
C SER A 34 0.39 -4.31 -15.50
N ALA A 35 -0.37 -4.49 -14.40
CA ALA A 35 0.15 -4.37 -13.04
C ALA A 35 1.16 -5.48 -12.67
N ARG A 36 1.28 -6.54 -13.48
CA ARG A 36 2.26 -7.61 -13.28
C ARG A 36 3.70 -7.19 -13.61
N ALA A 37 3.86 -6.13 -14.41
CA ALA A 37 5.18 -5.60 -14.75
C ALA A 37 5.84 -5.00 -13.49
N LYS A 38 7.17 -4.82 -13.53
CA LYS A 38 7.87 -4.04 -12.49
C LYS A 38 8.15 -2.64 -13.02
N PRO A 39 7.98 -1.59 -12.21
CA PRO A 39 8.41 -0.26 -12.59
C PRO A 39 9.87 -0.27 -13.00
N SER A 40 10.16 0.35 -14.14
CA SER A 40 11.53 0.59 -14.56
C SER A 40 12.25 1.50 -13.55
N ARG A 41 13.58 1.54 -13.61
CA ARG A 41 14.39 2.42 -12.75
C ARG A 41 14.03 3.89 -12.96
N THR A 42 13.76 4.29 -14.19
CA THR A 42 13.35 5.65 -14.54
C THR A 42 11.96 5.96 -13.99
N GLU A 43 10.97 5.09 -14.18
CA GLU A 43 9.63 5.26 -13.59
C GLU A 43 9.70 5.37 -12.06
N THR A 44 10.48 4.51 -11.40
CA THR A 44 10.66 4.54 -9.94
C THR A 44 11.32 5.84 -9.49
N MET A 45 12.35 6.30 -10.19
CA MET A 45 13.05 7.55 -9.90
C MET A 45 12.14 8.76 -10.08
N LEU A 46 11.46 8.88 -11.23
CA LEU A 46 10.55 9.99 -11.50
C LEU A 46 9.39 10.01 -10.50
N ALA A 47 8.78 8.87 -10.22
CA ALA A 47 7.68 8.78 -9.25
C ALA A 47 8.13 9.16 -7.83
N THR A 48 9.30 8.68 -7.40
CA THR A 48 9.85 9.00 -6.07
C THR A 48 10.19 10.49 -5.97
N TYR A 49 10.82 11.06 -7.01
CA TYR A 49 11.10 12.50 -7.08
C TYR A 49 9.81 13.33 -7.05
N ALA A 50 8.82 12.99 -7.87
CA ALA A 50 7.54 13.69 -7.92
C ALA A 50 6.81 13.64 -6.57
N ARG A 51 6.76 12.48 -5.92
CA ARG A 51 6.18 12.35 -4.57
C ARG A 51 6.91 13.23 -3.55
N ASN A 52 8.25 13.14 -3.49
CA ASN A 52 9.03 13.86 -2.48
C ASN A 52 8.99 15.39 -2.65
N THR A 53 8.85 15.87 -3.88
CA THR A 53 8.75 17.30 -4.22
C THR A 53 7.33 17.83 -4.05
N ALA A 54 6.31 17.03 -4.36
CA ALA A 54 4.91 17.40 -4.16
C ALA A 54 4.47 17.35 -2.68
N MET A 55 5.26 16.72 -1.81
CA MET A 55 4.98 16.64 -0.39
C MET A 55 5.16 18.01 0.30
N PRO A 56 4.10 18.56 0.94
CA PRO A 56 4.17 19.89 1.54
C PRO A 56 5.26 19.99 2.61
N SER A 57 6.01 21.10 2.62
CA SER A 57 7.04 21.34 3.64
C SER A 57 6.48 21.40 5.06
N SER A 58 5.19 21.76 5.22
CA SER A 58 4.50 21.71 6.51
C SER A 58 4.37 20.27 7.02
N ALA A 59 4.05 19.31 6.15
CA ALA A 59 3.96 17.90 6.50
C ALA A 59 5.30 17.36 7.04
N LYS A 60 6.42 17.68 6.37
CA LYS A 60 7.77 17.24 6.79
C LYS A 60 8.19 17.74 8.18
N GLN A 61 7.57 18.82 8.64
CA GLN A 61 7.88 19.44 9.93
C GLN A 61 6.93 19.01 11.05
N MET A 62 5.82 18.33 10.71
CA MET A 62 4.88 17.84 11.72
C MET A 62 5.58 16.88 12.66
N LYS A 63 5.21 16.97 13.94
CA LYS A 63 5.65 16.08 15.00
C LYS A 63 4.44 15.34 15.53
N ASN A 64 4.66 14.09 15.91
CA ASN A 64 3.62 13.27 16.50
C ASN A 64 3.15 13.91 17.83
N PRO A 65 1.89 14.38 17.93
CA PRO A 65 1.37 14.98 19.15
C PRO A 65 0.94 13.91 20.18
N VAL A 66 0.74 12.65 19.75
CA VAL A 66 0.32 11.55 20.61
C VAL A 66 1.49 11.12 21.47
N ARG A 67 1.27 11.01 22.77
CA ARG A 67 2.27 10.48 23.71
C ARG A 67 2.42 8.97 23.52
N LEU A 68 3.63 8.51 23.25
CA LEU A 68 3.92 7.08 23.15
C LEU A 68 3.71 6.37 24.50
N SER A 69 2.93 5.29 24.48
CA SER A 69 2.74 4.33 25.57
C SER A 69 2.62 2.91 24.99
N PRO A 70 2.75 1.85 25.82
CA PRO A 70 2.50 0.48 25.39
C PRO A 70 1.08 0.29 24.82
N ASP A 71 0.07 0.92 25.43
CA ASP A 71 -1.32 0.84 24.96
C ASP A 71 -1.48 1.49 23.58
N VAL A 72 -0.85 2.64 23.35
CA VAL A 72 -0.84 3.30 22.03
C VAL A 72 -0.22 2.40 20.96
N LEU A 73 0.86 1.68 21.29
CA LEU A 73 1.48 0.76 20.35
C LEU A 73 0.59 -0.45 20.06
N HIS A 74 -0.10 -0.99 21.08
CA HIS A 74 -1.04 -2.09 20.93
C HIS A 74 -2.24 -1.68 20.06
N GLU A 75 -2.84 -0.51 20.31
CA GLU A 75 -3.92 0.03 19.49
C GLU A 75 -3.46 0.22 18.03
N ALA A 76 -2.25 0.72 17.81
CA ALA A 76 -1.67 0.87 16.48
C ALA A 76 -1.44 -0.47 15.78
N MET A 77 -1.01 -1.52 16.50
CA MET A 77 -0.86 -2.88 15.98
C MET A 77 -2.20 -3.42 15.51
N ALA A 78 -3.25 -3.32 16.33
CA ALA A 78 -4.60 -3.75 15.96
C ALA A 78 -5.13 -3.00 14.73
N HIS A 79 -4.98 -1.67 14.72
CA HIS A 79 -5.41 -0.86 13.58
C HIS A 79 -4.65 -1.20 12.30
N PHE A 80 -3.34 -1.48 12.39
CA PHE A 80 -2.53 -1.86 11.26
C PHE A 80 -2.92 -3.25 10.72
N ALA A 81 -3.16 -4.23 11.60
CA ALA A 81 -3.61 -5.57 11.24
C ALA A 81 -4.94 -5.53 10.45
N ASP A 82 -5.87 -4.70 10.91
CA ASP A 82 -7.20 -4.53 10.30
C ASP A 82 -7.15 -3.86 8.91
N HIS A 83 -6.40 -2.77 8.78
CA HIS A 83 -6.50 -1.91 7.59
C HIS A 83 -5.29 -1.96 6.64
N CYS A 84 -4.09 -2.21 7.16
CA CYS A 84 -2.84 -2.02 6.42
C CYS A 84 -2.20 -3.36 6.03
N ALA A 85 -2.34 -4.38 6.87
CA ALA A 85 -1.65 -5.65 6.74
C ALA A 85 -2.05 -6.45 5.50
N VAL A 86 -3.27 -6.25 4.96
CA VAL A 86 -3.69 -6.90 3.70
C VAL A 86 -2.73 -6.61 2.54
N CYS A 87 -2.16 -5.40 2.49
CA CYS A 87 -1.19 -4.99 1.47
C CYS A 87 0.26 -4.99 1.97
N HIS A 88 0.49 -4.61 3.22
CA HIS A 88 1.83 -4.44 3.78
C HIS A 88 2.34 -5.66 4.57
N GLY A 89 1.47 -6.60 4.93
CA GLY A 89 1.76 -7.72 5.85
C GLY A 89 1.95 -7.24 7.29
N ASN A 90 1.65 -8.09 8.29
CA ASN A 90 1.80 -7.71 9.70
C ASN A 90 3.24 -7.31 10.07
N ASN A 91 4.24 -7.97 9.46
CA ASN A 91 5.65 -7.57 9.57
C ASN A 91 6.08 -6.38 8.70
N GLY A 92 5.19 -5.79 7.91
CA GLY A 92 5.48 -4.65 7.05
C GLY A 92 6.33 -4.96 5.81
N SER A 93 6.56 -6.25 5.49
CA SER A 93 7.42 -6.64 4.35
C SER A 93 6.82 -6.36 2.97
N GLY A 94 5.51 -6.15 2.87
CA GLY A 94 4.77 -6.03 1.61
C GLY A 94 4.60 -7.36 0.85
N ASN A 95 5.04 -8.48 1.44
CA ASN A 95 4.97 -9.81 0.81
C ASN A 95 3.62 -10.49 1.09
N THR A 96 2.54 -9.86 0.65
CA THR A 96 1.18 -10.44 0.72
C THR A 96 0.67 -10.81 -0.66
N MET A 97 -0.45 -11.54 -0.74
CA MET A 97 -1.11 -11.82 -2.02
C MET A 97 -1.44 -10.51 -2.76
N PHE A 98 -2.09 -9.56 -2.07
CA PHE A 98 -2.45 -8.27 -2.64
C PHE A 98 -1.22 -7.40 -2.93
N GLY A 99 -0.29 -7.25 -1.98
CA GLY A 99 0.90 -6.44 -2.15
C GLY A 99 1.78 -6.88 -3.32
N ASN A 100 1.89 -8.20 -3.55
CA ASN A 100 2.62 -8.73 -4.70
C ASN A 100 1.96 -8.49 -6.06
N GLY A 101 0.63 -8.29 -6.08
CA GLY A 101 -0.14 -8.00 -7.29
C GLY A 101 -0.26 -6.51 -7.63
N MET A 102 0.19 -5.61 -6.76
CA MET A 102 0.09 -4.16 -6.96
C MET A 102 1.20 -3.58 -7.85
N TYR A 103 0.87 -2.47 -8.53
CA TYR A 103 1.81 -1.66 -9.30
C TYR A 103 1.73 -0.18 -8.90
N PRO A 104 2.80 0.40 -8.31
CA PRO A 104 3.99 -0.29 -7.81
C PRO A 104 3.64 -1.20 -6.61
N LYS A 105 4.51 -2.18 -6.33
CA LYS A 105 4.42 -2.96 -5.09
C LYS A 105 4.58 -2.05 -3.86
N PRO A 106 3.90 -2.34 -2.74
CA PRO A 106 4.17 -1.69 -1.47
C PRO A 106 5.65 -1.82 -1.10
N PRO A 107 6.29 -0.77 -0.57
CA PRO A 107 7.64 -0.89 -0.06
C PRO A 107 7.66 -1.76 1.19
N ASP A 108 8.78 -2.44 1.41
CA ASP A 108 9.10 -3.00 2.72
C ASP A 108 9.28 -1.85 3.72
N LEU A 109 8.37 -1.74 4.68
CA LEU A 109 8.29 -0.65 5.63
C LEU A 109 9.43 -0.68 6.64
N ARG A 110 10.17 -1.79 6.75
CA ARG A 110 11.28 -1.97 7.70
C ARG A 110 12.57 -1.30 7.23
N PHE A 111 12.67 -0.96 5.95
CA PHE A 111 13.90 -0.42 5.37
C PHE A 111 13.90 1.11 5.22
N SER A 112 15.09 1.64 4.94
CA SER A 112 15.40 3.07 4.85
C SER A 112 14.47 3.88 3.95
N ARG A 113 13.92 3.28 2.87
CA ARG A 113 12.95 3.96 1.99
C ARG A 113 11.73 4.50 2.75
N THR A 114 11.37 3.84 3.85
CA THR A 114 10.29 4.23 4.76
C THR A 114 10.87 4.80 6.04
N GLN A 115 11.87 4.15 6.63
CA GLN A 115 12.43 4.55 7.93
C GLN A 115 13.23 5.87 7.90
N ASP A 116 13.68 6.34 6.74
CA ASP A 116 14.37 7.63 6.62
C ASP A 116 13.39 8.80 6.42
N LEU A 117 12.10 8.53 6.15
CA LEU A 117 11.07 9.56 6.12
C LEU A 117 10.93 10.18 7.51
N THR A 118 10.47 11.43 7.60
CA THR A 118 10.07 12.01 8.89
C THR A 118 8.71 11.47 9.35
N ASP A 119 8.40 11.57 10.63
CA ASP A 119 7.11 11.12 11.18
C ASP A 119 5.92 11.81 10.48
N GLY A 120 6.05 13.10 10.20
CA GLY A 120 5.04 13.86 9.47
C GLY A 120 4.89 13.45 8.00
N GLU A 121 5.95 12.96 7.36
CA GLU A 121 5.84 12.39 6.01
C GLU A 121 5.09 11.05 6.01
N ILE A 122 5.34 10.19 6.99
CA ILE A 122 4.61 8.93 7.16
C ILE A 122 3.13 9.23 7.45
N PHE A 123 2.85 10.12 8.40
CA PHE A 123 1.49 10.58 8.72
C PHE A 123 0.77 11.12 7.46
N TYR A 124 1.42 11.99 6.70
CA TYR A 124 0.84 12.56 5.48
C TYR A 124 0.50 11.47 4.45
N ILE A 125 1.36 10.47 4.29
CA ILE A 125 1.12 9.33 3.38
C ILE A 125 -0.08 8.49 3.83
N ILE A 126 -0.24 8.26 5.14
CA ILE A 126 -1.41 7.53 5.67
C ILE A 126 -2.70 8.31 5.37
N GLU A 127 -2.70 9.60 5.70
CA GLU A 127 -3.88 10.45 5.57
C GLU A 127 -4.29 10.67 4.10
N ASN A 128 -3.33 10.78 3.18
CA ASN A 128 -3.59 11.20 1.79
C ASN A 128 -3.39 10.10 0.76
N GLY A 129 -2.87 8.94 1.15
CA GLY A 129 -2.47 7.89 0.24
C GLY A 129 -1.37 8.31 -0.73
N ILE A 130 -1.20 7.51 -1.79
CA ILE A 130 -0.25 7.83 -2.86
C ILE A 130 -0.96 7.71 -4.21
N ARG A 131 -1.16 8.85 -4.86
CA ARG A 131 -1.76 8.94 -6.20
C ARG A 131 -0.96 8.12 -7.21
N MET A 132 -1.67 7.45 -8.13
CA MET A 132 -1.10 6.51 -9.11
C MET A 132 -0.40 5.30 -8.46
N SER A 133 -0.94 4.84 -7.33
CA SER A 133 -0.57 3.57 -6.69
C SER A 133 -1.81 2.91 -6.10
N GLY A 134 -1.64 1.71 -5.52
CA GLY A 134 -2.69 1.03 -4.77
C GLY A 134 -2.91 1.54 -3.33
N MET A 135 -2.12 2.52 -2.85
CA MET A 135 -2.25 3.05 -1.49
C MET A 135 -3.38 4.07 -1.38
N PRO A 136 -4.50 3.75 -0.70
CA PRO A 136 -5.63 4.67 -0.53
C PRO A 136 -5.33 5.73 0.53
N ALA A 137 -6.18 6.76 0.57
CA ALA A 137 -6.18 7.77 1.63
C ALA A 137 -7.04 7.27 2.80
N PHE A 138 -6.48 7.28 4.01
CA PHE A 138 -7.20 6.91 5.25
C PHE A 138 -7.64 8.11 6.08
N GLY A 139 -7.32 9.33 5.64
CA GLY A 139 -7.67 10.55 6.36
C GLY A 139 -9.17 10.85 6.37
N GLY A 140 -9.63 11.42 7.48
CA GLY A 140 -11.01 11.79 7.75
C GLY A 140 -11.11 12.75 8.93
N ALA A 141 -12.34 13.16 9.30
CA ALA A 141 -12.56 14.17 10.34
C ALA A 141 -11.93 13.78 11.70
N ASP A 142 -11.92 12.49 12.04
CA ASP A 142 -11.53 11.99 13.37
C ASP A 142 -10.41 10.92 13.33
N THR A 143 -9.66 10.82 12.22
CA THR A 143 -8.64 9.76 12.03
C THR A 143 -7.23 10.16 12.45
N ALA A 144 -6.97 11.46 12.65
CA ALA A 144 -5.63 11.99 12.83
C ALA A 144 -4.88 11.31 13.99
N ASP A 145 -5.55 11.10 15.13
CA ASP A 145 -4.94 10.41 16.28
C ASP A 145 -4.54 8.97 15.93
N GLN A 146 -5.40 8.23 15.21
CA GLN A 146 -5.10 6.85 14.79
C GLN A 146 -3.93 6.81 13.79
N SER A 147 -3.91 7.72 12.83
CA SER A 147 -2.80 7.86 11.88
C SER A 147 -1.48 8.17 12.58
N TRP A 148 -1.49 9.01 13.62
CA TRP A 148 -0.30 9.27 14.44
C TRP A 148 0.14 8.06 15.27
N LYS A 149 -0.79 7.26 15.80
CA LYS A 149 -0.48 6.00 16.47
C LYS A 149 0.16 5.00 15.49
N LEU A 150 -0.38 4.89 14.27
CA LEU A 150 0.20 4.06 13.20
C LEU A 150 1.65 4.45 12.87
N VAL A 151 2.02 5.74 12.93
CA VAL A 151 3.42 6.17 12.75
C VAL A 151 4.33 5.47 13.77
N TYR A 152 3.94 5.39 15.05
CA TYR A 152 4.75 4.68 16.06
C TYR A 152 4.91 3.20 15.73
N PHE A 153 3.85 2.54 15.29
CA PHE A 153 3.93 1.14 14.88
C PHE A 153 4.83 0.94 13.66
N ILE A 154 4.72 1.80 12.63
CA ILE A 154 5.60 1.75 11.45
C ILE A 154 7.07 1.92 11.85
N ARG A 155 7.38 2.77 12.83
CA ARG A 155 8.73 2.88 13.42
C ARG A 155 9.18 1.65 14.19
N HIS A 156 8.23 0.89 14.74
CA HIS A 156 8.49 -0.33 15.49
C HIS A 156 8.78 -1.54 14.60
N LEU A 157 8.23 -1.58 13.39
CA LEU A 157 8.36 -2.70 12.44
C LEU A 157 9.77 -3.32 12.27
N PRO A 158 10.88 -2.56 12.19
CA PRO A 158 12.22 -3.14 12.10
C PRO A 158 12.62 -4.01 13.31
N ARG A 159 11.93 -3.86 14.44
CA ARG A 159 12.16 -4.55 15.72
C ARG A 159 10.98 -5.42 16.14
N LEU A 160 9.99 -5.61 15.27
CA LEU A 160 8.84 -6.45 15.55
C LEU A 160 9.29 -7.87 15.90
N THR A 161 8.79 -8.38 17.01
CA THR A 161 9.09 -9.74 17.47
C THR A 161 8.13 -10.76 16.86
N PRO A 162 8.52 -12.04 16.77
CA PRO A 162 7.60 -13.10 16.32
C PRO A 162 6.34 -13.21 17.18
N ALA A 163 6.43 -12.90 18.48
CA ALA A 163 5.29 -12.93 19.38
C ALA A 163 4.30 -11.79 19.08
N GLU A 164 4.79 -10.59 18.79
CA GLU A 164 3.94 -9.47 18.36
C GLU A 164 3.31 -9.73 16.99
N GLU A 165 4.05 -10.32 16.04
CA GLU A 165 3.51 -10.70 14.73
C GLU A 165 2.39 -11.73 14.86
N ALA A 166 2.60 -12.79 15.66
CA ALA A 166 1.57 -13.80 15.93
C ALA A 166 0.34 -13.21 16.64
N GLN A 167 0.55 -12.25 17.55
CA GLN A 167 -0.56 -11.52 18.16
C GLN A 167 -1.36 -10.75 17.09
N MET A 168 -0.69 -10.03 16.18
CA MET A 168 -1.37 -9.32 15.11
C MET A 168 -2.11 -10.24 14.15
N GLU A 169 -1.58 -11.43 13.85
CA GLU A 169 -2.29 -12.43 13.02
C GLU A 169 -3.64 -12.82 13.62
N SER A 170 -3.74 -12.91 14.96
CA SER A 170 -5.01 -13.16 15.64
C SER A 170 -6.02 -12.00 15.55
N LEU A 171 -5.54 -10.79 15.24
CA LEU A 171 -6.35 -9.58 15.07
C LEU A 171 -6.75 -9.31 13.61
N ASN A 172 -6.22 -10.08 12.66
CA ASN A 172 -6.56 -9.93 11.25
C ASN A 172 -8.06 -10.22 11.05
N PRO A 173 -8.78 -9.41 10.25
CA PRO A 173 -10.17 -9.68 9.91
C PRO A 173 -10.29 -11.02 9.20
N LYS A 174 -11.22 -11.85 9.66
CA LYS A 174 -11.56 -13.13 9.03
C LYS A 174 -12.82 -12.96 8.20
N SER A 175 -12.86 -13.62 7.05
CA SER A 175 -14.09 -13.73 6.27
C SER A 175 -15.14 -14.57 7.00
N PRO A 176 -16.44 -14.40 6.70
CA PRO A 176 -17.50 -15.23 7.28
C PRO A 176 -17.28 -16.74 7.02
N ASP A 177 -16.72 -17.08 5.86
CA ASP A 177 -16.44 -18.46 5.49
C ASP A 177 -15.30 -19.04 6.33
N GLU A 178 -14.18 -18.32 6.47
CA GLU A 178 -13.07 -18.72 7.37
C GLU A 178 -13.55 -18.88 8.82
N PHE A 179 -14.40 -17.97 9.30
CA PHE A 179 -14.96 -18.07 10.66
C PHE A 179 -15.87 -19.28 10.83
N ARG A 180 -16.62 -19.68 9.79
CA ARG A 180 -17.43 -20.89 9.80
C ARG A 180 -16.56 -22.14 9.77
N GLU A 181 -15.56 -22.20 8.90
CA GLU A 181 -14.62 -23.33 8.81
C GLU A 181 -13.89 -23.56 10.15
N GLU A 182 -13.41 -22.49 10.79
CA GLU A 182 -12.76 -22.58 12.09
C GLU A 182 -13.72 -23.03 13.21
N GLN A 183 -14.99 -22.62 13.15
CA GLN A 183 -16.00 -23.14 14.08
C GLN A 183 -16.31 -24.61 13.83
N GLU A 184 -16.43 -25.04 12.57
CA GLU A 184 -16.64 -26.44 12.21
C GLU A 184 -15.45 -27.30 12.67
N GLU A 185 -14.21 -26.85 12.46
CA GLU A 185 -13.01 -27.52 12.95
C GLU A 185 -13.00 -27.59 14.48
N ARG A 186 -13.31 -26.49 15.19
CA ARG A 186 -13.40 -26.47 16.65
C ARG A 186 -14.48 -27.44 17.17
N ASN A 187 -15.66 -27.44 16.56
CA ASN A 187 -16.75 -28.33 16.94
C ASN A 187 -16.38 -29.80 16.69
N PHE A 188 -15.70 -30.09 15.58
CA PHE A 188 -15.16 -31.42 15.27
C PHE A 188 -14.11 -31.87 16.31
N LEU A 189 -13.13 -31.03 16.63
CA LEU A 189 -12.09 -31.32 17.63
C LEU A 189 -12.66 -31.51 19.05
N ASN A 190 -13.75 -30.80 19.36
CA ASN A 190 -14.45 -30.91 20.65
C ASN A 190 -15.45 -32.08 20.69
N GLY A 191 -15.67 -32.80 19.57
CA GLY A 191 -16.58 -33.94 19.50
C GLY A 191 -18.06 -33.58 19.41
N GLU A 192 -18.40 -32.34 19.04
CA GLU A 192 -19.75 -31.79 18.94
C GLU A 192 -20.39 -32.00 17.55
N ALA A 193 -20.00 -33.06 16.82
CA ALA A 193 -20.34 -33.24 15.41
C ALA A 193 -21.86 -33.30 15.15
N GLU A 194 -22.41 -32.26 14.52
CA GLU A 194 -23.72 -32.30 13.86
C GLU A 194 -23.59 -32.92 12.46
N SER A 195 -24.57 -33.74 12.08
CA SER A 195 -24.56 -34.57 10.87
C SER A 195 -24.55 -33.71 9.58
N PRO A 196 -23.86 -34.11 8.49
CA PRO A 196 -23.81 -33.30 7.30
C PRO A 196 -25.18 -33.26 6.60
N GLN A 197 -25.75 -32.06 6.42
CA GLN A 197 -26.84 -31.84 5.47
C GLN A 197 -26.28 -31.81 4.03
N PRO A 198 -26.98 -32.38 3.04
CA PRO A 198 -26.47 -32.45 1.68
C PRO A 198 -26.52 -31.06 1.02
N GLN A 199 -25.36 -30.52 0.64
CA GLN A 199 -25.29 -29.35 -0.22
C GLN A 199 -25.75 -29.74 -1.64
N THR A 200 -26.93 -29.29 -2.03
CA THR A 200 -27.38 -29.31 -3.43
C THR A 200 -26.45 -28.45 -4.27
N ALA A 201 -25.68 -29.08 -5.16
CA ALA A 201 -24.92 -28.39 -6.19
C ALA A 201 -25.88 -27.73 -7.19
N THR A 202 -25.95 -26.40 -7.15
CA THR A 202 -26.46 -25.58 -8.26
C THR A 202 -25.40 -24.54 -8.60
N HIS A 203 -24.51 -24.88 -9.53
CA HIS A 203 -23.74 -23.88 -10.25
C HIS A 203 -24.48 -23.54 -11.54
N HIS A 204 -24.99 -22.30 -11.59
CA HIS A 204 -25.37 -21.63 -12.83
C HIS A 204 -24.10 -21.19 -13.57
N HIS A 205 -24.19 -21.25 -14.90
CA HIS A 205 -23.18 -20.92 -15.91
C HIS A 205 -22.50 -19.56 -15.75
#